data_AF-A0A925EC25-F1
#
_entry.id   AF-A0A925EC25-F1
#
_cell.length_a   1.000
_cell.length_b   1.000
_cell.length_c   1.000
_cell.angle_alpha   90.00
_cell.angle_beta   90.00
_cell.angle_gamma   90.00
#
_symmetry.space_group_name_H-M   'P 1'
#
loop_
_entity.id
_entity.type
_entity.pdbx_description
1 polymer ?
#
loop_
_entity_poly.entity_id
_entity_poly.type
_entity_poly.pdbx_seq_one_letter_code
_entity_poly.pdbx_strand_id
1 'polypeptide(L)' 'MLTLQEIFETHTGRLVHKWDHYFDVYERYFTVYRDSPVNILEIGISHGGSLQMWRKYFGEHANIFAVDINPECKQFE' A
#
# COMPACT_ATOMS: atom_id res chain seq x y z
N MET A 1 0.22 9.37 -13.96
CA MET A 1 0.06 8.71 -12.64
C MET A 1 1.41 8.69 -11.96
N LEU A 2 1.44 8.84 -10.64
CA LEU A 2 2.68 8.70 -9.88
C LEU A 2 3.10 7.22 -9.79
N THR A 3 4.39 6.94 -9.89
CA THR A 3 4.98 5.64 -9.58
C THR A 3 4.82 5.30 -8.09
N LEU A 4 5.02 4.04 -7.70
CA LEU A 4 4.96 3.64 -6.29
C LEU A 4 6.03 4.34 -5.46
N GLN A 5 7.22 4.55 -6.03
CA GLN A 5 8.30 5.29 -5.37
C GLN A 5 7.91 6.76 -5.18
N GLU A 6 7.38 7.43 -6.20
CA GLU A 6 6.89 8.81 -6.06
C GLU A 6 5.76 8.92 -5.03
N ILE A 7 4.88 7.91 -4.96
CA ILE A 7 3.84 7.82 -3.91
C ILE A 7 4.46 7.73 -2.53
N PHE A 8 5.51 6.94 -2.34
CA PHE A 8 6.24 6.81 -1.09
C PHE A 8 6.95 8.11 -0.69
N GLU A 9 7.73 8.69 -1.61
CA GLU A 9 8.54 9.89 -1.37
C GLU A 9 7.67 11.13 -1.07
N THR A 10 6.47 11.18 -1.66
CA THR A 10 5.50 12.26 -1.42
C THR A 10 4.49 11.95 -0.32
N HIS A 11 4.62 10.82 0.38
CA HIS A 11 3.68 10.40 1.41
C HIS A 11 3.84 11.21 2.69
N THR A 12 2.78 11.90 3.09
CA THR A 12 2.72 12.71 4.32
C THR A 12 1.78 12.13 5.38
N GLY A 13 1.24 10.95 5.13
CA GLY A 13 0.30 10.28 6.04
C GLY A 13 1.03 9.52 7.15
N ARG A 14 0.48 8.37 7.51
CA ARG A 14 1.04 7.51 8.57
C ARG A 14 2.39 6.95 8.15
N LEU A 15 3.21 6.60 9.14
CA LEU A 15 4.57 6.09 8.93
C LEU A 15 4.58 4.86 8.00
N VAL A 16 5.57 4.81 7.11
CA VAL A 16 5.83 3.68 6.21
C VAL A 16 7.29 3.33 6.20
N HIS A 17 7.58 2.03 6.26
CA HIS A 17 8.91 1.48 6.02
C HIS A 17 8.87 0.54 4.82
N LYS A 18 9.77 0.76 3.86
CA LYS A 18 10.02 -0.12 2.72
C LYS A 18 11.52 -0.10 2.41
N TRP A 19 12.03 -1.19 1.86
CA TRP A 19 13.38 -1.21 1.29
C TRP A 19 13.35 -0.66 -0.13
N ASP A 20 14.33 0.15 -0.51
CA ASP A 20 14.35 0.84 -1.81
C ASP A 20 14.18 -0.11 -3.00
N HIS A 21 14.85 -1.28 -2.95
CA HIS A 21 14.79 -2.28 -4.02
C HIS A 21 13.41 -2.94 -4.20
N TYR A 22 12.44 -2.71 -3.30
CA TYR A 22 11.08 -3.20 -3.47
C TYR A 22 10.29 -2.40 -4.50
N PHE A 23 10.62 -1.12 -4.69
CA PHE A 23 9.81 -0.24 -5.54
C PHE A 23 9.84 -0.69 -7.01
N ASP A 24 11.01 -0.99 -7.56
CA ASP A 24 11.14 -1.48 -8.94
C ASP A 24 10.41 -2.82 -9.15
N VAL A 25 10.49 -3.71 -8.16
CA VAL A 25 9.84 -5.02 -8.22
C VAL A 25 8.32 -4.87 -8.17
N TYR A 26 7.80 -4.11 -7.21
CA TYR A 26 6.36 -3.88 -7.10
C TYR A 26 5.82 -3.11 -8.29
N GLU A 27 6.50 -2.06 -8.76
CA GLU A 27 6.05 -1.31 -9.92
C GLU A 27 5.89 -2.23 -11.13
N ARG A 28 6.89 -3.07 -11.42
CA ARG A 28 6.86 -4.01 -12.54
C ARG A 28 5.67 -4.96 -12.50
N TYR A 29 5.34 -5.52 -11.34
CA TYR A 29 4.32 -6.56 -11.23
C TYR A 29 2.93 -6.02 -10.89
N PHE A 30 2.83 -4.88 -10.21
CA PHE A 30 1.55 -4.34 -9.74
C PHE A 30 0.93 -3.31 -10.67
N THR A 31 1.69 -2.75 -11.62
CA THR A 31 1.18 -1.73 -12.54
C THR A 31 -0.06 -2.17 -13.32
N VAL A 32 -0.15 -3.47 -13.66
CA VAL A 32 -1.30 -4.05 -14.39
C VAL A 32 -2.61 -4.07 -13.58
N TYR A 33 -2.54 -3.87 -12.26
CA TYR A 33 -3.70 -3.87 -11.37
C TYR A 33 -4.14 -2.46 -10.97
N ARG A 34 -3.48 -1.41 -11.47
CA ARG A 34 -3.90 -0.02 -11.18
C ARG A 34 -5.29 0.26 -11.73
N ASP A 35 -6.10 0.96 -10.95
CA ASP A 35 -7.49 1.32 -11.23
C ASP A 35 -8.38 0.13 -11.62
N SER A 36 -8.05 -1.05 -11.09
CA SER A 36 -8.79 -2.29 -11.30
C SER A 36 -9.47 -2.73 -10.00
N PRO A 37 -10.52 -3.57 -10.05
CA PRO A 37 -11.16 -4.14 -8.86
C PRO A 37 -10.32 -5.28 -8.25
N VAL A 38 -9.02 -5.05 -8.08
CA VAL A 38 -8.08 -6.01 -7.50
C VAL A 38 -8.36 -6.18 -6.01
N ASN A 39 -8.26 -7.42 -5.54
CA ASN A 39 -8.27 -7.75 -4.12
C ASN A 39 -6.83 -7.92 -3.66
N ILE A 40 -6.38 -7.08 -2.74
CA ILE A 40 -5.03 -7.19 -2.14
C ILE A 40 -5.16 -7.48 -0.66
N LEU A 41 -4.33 -8.41 -0.16
CA LEU A 41 -4.16 -8.68 1.26
C LEU A 41 -2.74 -8.28 1.69
N GLU A 42 -2.64 -7.34 2.61
CA GLU A 42 -1.40 -7.04 3.32
C GLU A 42 -1.36 -7.80 4.66
N ILE A 43 -0.26 -8.52 4.91
CA ILE A 43 0.00 -9.17 6.20
C ILE A 43 1.09 -8.35 6.90
N GLY A 44 0.74 -7.77 8.05
CA GLY A 44 1.58 -6.82 8.78
C GLY A 44 1.21 -5.37 8.43
N ILE A 45 0.37 -4.75 9.25
CA ILE A 45 -0.10 -3.37 9.10
C ILE A 45 0.89 -2.38 9.72
N SER A 46 1.47 -2.73 10.86
CA SER A 46 2.37 -1.86 11.62
C SER A 46 1.75 -0.46 11.90
N HIS A 47 2.17 0.59 11.19
CA HIS A 47 1.67 1.96 11.38
C HIS A 47 0.61 2.33 10.33
N GLY A 48 0.20 1.39 9.47
CA GLY A 48 -0.90 1.55 8.52
C GLY A 48 -0.67 2.55 7.38
N GLY A 49 0.56 3.03 7.18
CA GLY A 49 0.86 3.96 6.08
C GLY A 49 0.94 3.27 4.71
N SER A 50 1.37 2.01 4.66
CA SER A 50 1.35 1.22 3.41
C SER A 50 -0.06 1.07 2.85
N LEU A 51 -1.07 0.93 3.70
CA LEU A 51 -2.49 0.91 3.29
C LEU A 51 -2.90 2.18 2.55
N GLN A 52 -2.42 3.35 2.99
CA GLN A 52 -2.67 4.62 2.32
C GLN A 52 -1.96 4.68 0.95
N MET A 53 -0.74 4.16 0.88
CA MET A 53 -0.02 4.04 -0.38
C MET A 53 -0.73 3.09 -1.35
N TRP A 54 -1.21 1.93 -0.88
CA TRP A 54 -1.96 0.98 -1.70
C TRP A 54 -3.24 1.59 -2.23
N ARG A 55 -3.98 2.36 -1.42
CA ARG A 55 -5.15 3.09 -1.89
C ARG A 55 -4.79 4.08 -3.01
N LYS A 56 -3.68 4.81 -2.88
CA LYS A 56 -3.21 5.76 -3.90
C LYS A 56 -2.65 5.07 -5.16
N TYR A 57 -2.06 3.88 -5.02
CA TYR A 57 -1.46 3.13 -6.12
C TYR A 57 -2.51 2.37 -6.94
N PHE A 58 -3.36 1.58 -6.28
CA PHE A 58 -4.34 0.72 -6.95
C PHE A 58 -5.67 1.43 -7.29
N GLY A 59 -5.93 2.59 -6.70
CA GLY A 59 -7.13 3.39 -7.00
C GLY A 59 -8.36 2.99 -6.18
N GLU A 60 -9.48 3.67 -6.42
CA GLU A 60 -10.72 3.55 -5.65
C GLU A 60 -11.42 2.20 -5.83
N HIS A 61 -11.20 1.53 -6.96
CA HIS A 61 -11.84 0.24 -7.26
C HIS A 61 -11.21 -0.93 -6.49
N ALA A 62 -10.00 -0.77 -5.96
CA ALA A 62 -9.31 -1.83 -5.25
C ALA A 62 -9.96 -2.13 -3.89
N ASN A 63 -10.06 -3.42 -3.57
CA ASN A 63 -10.40 -3.89 -2.23
C ASN A 63 -9.11 -4.19 -1.47
N ILE A 64 -8.86 -3.43 -0.41
CA ILE A 64 -7.63 -3.53 0.39
C ILE A 64 -7.99 -4.19 1.70
N PHE A 65 -7.51 -5.41 1.88
CA PHE A 65 -7.60 -6.17 3.11
C PHE A 65 -6.25 -6.12 3.82
N ALA A 66 -6.28 -6.05 5.14
CA ALA A 66 -5.05 -6.10 5.91
C ALA A 66 -5.26 -6.82 7.23
N VAL A 67 -4.25 -7.56 7.67
CA VAL A 67 -4.28 -8.31 8.93
C VAL A 67 -2.98 -8.13 9.68
N ASP A 68 -3.08 -8.00 11.00
CA ASP A 68 -1.94 -7.91 11.90
C ASP A 68 -2.22 -8.73 13.17
N ILE A 69 -1.15 -9.23 13.80
CA ILE A 69 -1.25 -9.92 15.09
C ILE A 69 -1.44 -8.92 16.23
N ASN A 70 -0.99 -7.68 16.06
CA ASN A 70 -1.19 -6.63 17.05
C ASN A 70 -2.64 -6.11 16.97
N PRO A 71 -3.47 -6.33 18.02
CA PRO A 71 -4.86 -5.87 18.02
C PRO A 71 -5.00 -4.34 17.94
N GLU A 72 -3.97 -3.56 18.30
CA GLU A 72 -3.98 -2.11 18.17
C GLU A 72 -4.03 -1.63 16.71
N CYS A 73 -3.65 -2.47 15.75
CA CYS A 73 -3.74 -2.14 14.33
C CYS A 73 -5.19 -2.00 13.84
N LYS A 74 -6.18 -2.43 14.63
CA LYS A 74 -7.60 -2.21 14.36
C LYS A 74 -7.96 -0.73 14.21
N GLN A 75 -7.16 0.18 14.77
CA GLN A 75 -7.35 1.62 14.59
C GLN A 75 -7.17 2.12 13.14
N PHE A 76 -6.64 1.27 12.24
CA PHE A 76 -6.39 1.60 10.83
C PHE A 76 -7.47 1.04 9.88
N GLU A 77 -8.52 0.40 10.41
CA GLU A 77 -9.73 0.03 9.67
C GLU A 77 -10.50 1.25 9.15
#